data_AF-S8CTC0-F1
#
_entry.id   AF-S8CTC0-F1
#
_cell.length_a   1.000
_cell.length_b   1.000
_cell.length_c   1.000
_cell.angle_alpha   90.00
_cell.angle_beta   90.00
_cell.angle_gamma   90.00
#
_symmetry.space_group_name_H-M   'P 1'
#
loop_
_entity.id
_entity.type
_entity.pdbx_description
1 polymer ?
#
loop_
_entity_poly.entity_id
_entity_poly.type
_entity_poly.pdbx_seq_one_letter_code
_entity_poly.pdbx_strand_id
1 'polypeptide(L)'
;MLSRLPYRGRKGLGGLSSPCADRGLDHAVEREKHLKPILNLRNLIMSEPSESAPLALISELKERLQIPFRPIEFIRKYPTFFHEFHPHPTPHPRPHVKLTPEASALTSEESLLFQTTIYKQRTAARLLKLLMIRRICKIPLLTLKKLSWDLGLPPDFEKSVIPEFPDYFRVISGSGRRSEKLVELVCWMEEFAGSETKKATSGEVGVVQEIMNLFVGKKAEKEAVLDLGGCFGLRSKFNTAIVQHPGIFYVSNKMTGTQTQTVLLREAFRRGMLVSRDPLMDVRLKYVQLLKKKKKPKKDL
;
A
#
# COMPACT_ATOMS: atom_id res chain seq x y z
N MET A 1 46.20 29.63 33.87
CA MET A 1 45.39 30.40 32.90
C MET A 1 45.95 30.10 31.51
N LEU A 2 45.32 29.22 30.71
CA LEU A 2 44.47 29.58 29.54
C LEU A 2 45.12 30.72 28.71
N SER A 3 45.41 30.66 27.41
CA SER A 3 44.93 29.92 26.23
C SER A 3 45.77 30.51 25.04
N ARG A 4 46.01 29.93 23.86
CA ARG A 4 45.11 29.45 22.81
C ARG A 4 45.98 28.73 21.76
N LEU A 5 45.63 27.49 21.41
CA LEU A 5 46.16 26.82 20.22
C LEU A 5 45.28 27.17 19.00
N PRO A 6 45.86 27.23 17.78
CA PRO A 6 45.13 27.62 16.59
C PRO A 6 44.15 26.53 16.13
N TYR A 7 43.00 27.02 15.69
CA TYR A 7 41.91 26.30 15.04
C TYR A 7 42.42 25.35 13.96
N ARG A 8 42.34 24.03 14.21
CA ARG A 8 42.53 23.00 13.19
C ARG A 8 41.17 22.71 12.56
N GLY A 9 41.04 23.05 11.28
CA GLY A 9 39.82 22.90 10.49
C GLY A 9 39.22 21.50 10.63
N ARG A 10 37.91 21.49 10.88
CA ARG A 10 37.04 20.31 10.81
C ARG A 10 37.16 19.75 9.38
N LYS A 11 37.92 18.67 9.21
CA LYS A 11 37.83 17.84 8.00
C LYS A 11 36.38 17.42 7.87
N GLY A 12 35.78 17.74 6.72
CA GLY A 12 34.44 17.33 6.34
C GLY A 12 34.29 15.83 6.54
N LEU A 13 33.19 15.44 7.16
CA LEU A 13 32.72 14.07 7.19
C LEU A 13 32.57 13.61 5.73
N GLY A 14 33.56 12.82 5.31
CA GLY A 14 33.56 12.12 4.04
C GLY A 14 32.33 11.23 3.93
N GLY A 15 31.89 11.09 2.67
CA GLY A 15 30.71 10.39 2.20
C GLY A 15 30.22 9.25 3.10
N LEU A 16 29.02 9.45 3.65
CA LEU A 16 28.08 8.35 3.86
C LEU A 16 27.81 7.73 2.49
N SER A 17 28.53 6.66 2.20
CA SER A 17 28.28 5.76 1.07
C SER A 17 26.77 5.54 0.96
N SER A 18 26.19 5.95 -0.16
CA SER A 18 24.79 5.65 -0.50
C SER A 18 24.53 4.17 -0.26
N PRO A 19 23.51 3.76 0.51
CA PRO A 19 23.16 2.35 0.68
C PRO A 19 22.94 1.78 -0.72
N CYS A 20 23.76 0.80 -1.09
CA CYS A 20 23.90 0.26 -2.45
C CYS A 20 22.56 0.24 -3.20
N ALA A 21 22.44 1.08 -4.23
CA ALA A 21 21.25 1.18 -5.05
C ALA A 21 20.93 -0.21 -5.63
N ASP A 22 19.78 -0.76 -5.26
CA ASP A 22 19.35 -2.07 -5.72
C ASP A 22 18.41 -1.88 -6.89
N ARG A 23 18.96 -1.96 -8.11
CA ARG A 23 18.19 -1.74 -9.35
C ARG A 23 16.98 -2.68 -9.46
N GLY A 24 17.09 -3.90 -8.94
CA GLY A 24 16.00 -4.87 -8.97
C GLY A 24 14.85 -4.46 -8.06
N LEU A 25 15.16 -4.04 -6.84
CA LEU A 25 14.15 -3.56 -5.88
C LEU A 25 13.57 -2.20 -6.30
N ASP A 26 14.40 -1.28 -6.79
CA ASP A 26 13.93 -0.03 -7.36
C ASP A 26 12.97 -0.27 -8.53
N HIS A 27 13.27 -1.22 -9.41
CA HIS A 27 12.37 -1.60 -10.49
C HIS A 27 11.04 -2.19 -9.96
N ALA A 28 11.08 -2.96 -8.87
CA ALA A 28 9.87 -3.49 -8.25
C ALA A 28 8.95 -2.40 -7.66
N VAL A 29 9.53 -1.31 -7.14
CA VAL A 29 8.77 -0.12 -6.72
C VAL A 29 8.22 0.60 -7.95
N GLU A 30 9.09 0.91 -8.90
CA GLU A 30 8.78 1.69 -10.11
C GLU A 30 7.71 1.01 -10.99
N ARG A 31 7.66 -0.32 -11.02
CA ARG A 31 6.68 -1.08 -11.81
C ARG A 31 5.23 -0.79 -11.39
N GLU A 32 5.01 -0.48 -10.12
CA GLU A 32 3.67 -0.33 -9.52
C GLU A 32 3.39 1.11 -9.06
N LYS A 33 4.28 2.06 -9.39
CA LYS A 33 4.24 3.44 -8.90
C LYS A 33 2.91 4.18 -9.04
N HIS A 34 2.17 3.90 -10.12
CA HIS A 34 0.88 4.56 -10.41
C HIS A 34 -0.31 3.64 -10.17
N LEU A 35 -0.08 2.39 -9.73
CA LEU A 35 -1.13 1.41 -9.54
C LEU A 35 -2.13 1.88 -8.46
N LYS A 36 -1.63 2.28 -7.28
CA LYS A 36 -2.49 2.74 -6.17
C LYS A 36 -3.34 3.97 -6.57
N PRO A 37 -2.79 5.05 -7.17
CA PRO A 37 -3.61 6.16 -7.68
C PRO A 37 -4.64 5.76 -8.74
N ILE A 38 -4.30 4.83 -9.65
CA ILE A 38 -5.24 4.32 -10.67
C ILE A 38 -6.41 3.59 -10.02
N LEU A 39 -6.14 2.75 -9.03
CA LEU A 39 -7.18 2.00 -8.34
C LEU A 39 -8.01 2.89 -7.39
N ASN A 40 -7.42 3.94 -6.82
CA ASN A 40 -8.18 4.98 -6.12
C ASN A 40 -9.16 5.70 -7.07
N LEU A 41 -8.70 6.09 -8.26
CA LEU A 41 -9.56 6.73 -9.26
C LEU A 41 -10.64 5.76 -9.78
N ARG A 42 -10.30 4.49 -10.00
CA ARG A 42 -11.28 3.44 -10.29
C ARG A 42 -12.37 3.38 -9.21
N ASN A 43 -12.00 3.34 -7.93
CA ASN A 43 -12.95 3.26 -6.83
C ASN A 43 -13.89 4.48 -6.80
N LEU A 44 -13.38 5.69 -7.11
CA LEU A 44 -14.21 6.89 -7.26
C LEU A 44 -15.22 6.72 -8.40
N ILE A 45 -14.77 6.29 -9.58
CA ILE A 45 -15.65 6.10 -10.75
C ILE A 45 -16.76 5.09 -10.44
N MET A 46 -16.42 3.99 -9.76
CA MET A 46 -17.40 2.96 -9.36
C MET A 46 -18.36 3.41 -8.26
N SER A 47 -17.99 4.41 -7.45
CA SER A 47 -18.90 4.97 -6.45
C SER A 47 -19.94 5.92 -7.04
N GLU A 48 -19.72 6.41 -8.26
CA GLU A 48 -20.67 7.27 -8.95
C GLU A 48 -21.78 6.43 -9.62
N PRO A 49 -23.07 6.83 -9.52
CA PRO A 49 -24.18 6.08 -10.11
C PRO A 49 -24.09 5.85 -11.62
N SER A 50 -23.36 6.72 -12.33
CA SER A 50 -23.20 6.65 -13.79
C SER A 50 -22.02 5.77 -14.24
N GLU A 51 -21.29 5.15 -13.31
CA GLU A 51 -20.01 4.47 -13.55
C GLU A 51 -19.01 5.35 -14.32
N SER A 52 -19.14 6.67 -14.16
CA SER A 52 -18.31 7.69 -14.77
C SER A 52 -18.16 8.88 -13.84
N ALA A 53 -17.03 9.57 -13.90
CA ALA A 53 -16.76 10.74 -13.09
C ALA A 53 -16.37 11.95 -13.97
N PRO A 54 -16.87 13.17 -13.68
CA PRO A 54 -16.40 14.38 -14.35
C PRO A 54 -14.92 14.64 -14.03
N LEU A 55 -14.15 15.10 -15.01
CA LEU A 55 -12.74 15.50 -14.80
C LEU A 55 -12.59 16.59 -13.73
N ALA A 56 -13.59 17.47 -13.61
CA ALA A 56 -13.61 18.52 -12.59
C ALA A 56 -13.57 17.93 -11.17
N LEU A 57 -14.42 16.93 -10.89
CA LEU A 57 -14.44 16.21 -9.61
C LEU A 57 -13.12 15.48 -9.35
N ILE A 58 -12.57 14.82 -10.37
CA ILE A 58 -11.27 14.15 -10.27
C ILE A 58 -10.16 15.16 -9.94
N SER A 59 -10.24 16.38 -10.50
CA SER A 59 -9.26 17.44 -10.26
C SER A 59 -9.35 18.03 -8.87
N GLU A 60 -10.56 18.18 -8.33
CA GLU A 60 -10.79 18.59 -6.94
C GLU A 60 -10.23 17.55 -5.96
N LEU A 61 -10.39 16.26 -6.27
CA LEU A 61 -9.97 15.15 -5.40
C LEU A 61 -8.53 14.66 -5.68
N LYS A 62 -7.74 15.39 -6.48
CA LYS A 62 -6.40 15.00 -6.92
C LYS A 62 -5.51 14.47 -5.78
N GLU A 63 -5.42 15.23 -4.69
CA GLU A 63 -4.56 14.89 -3.55
C GLU A 63 -5.09 13.66 -2.80
N ARG A 64 -6.41 13.56 -2.60
CA ARG A 64 -7.05 12.39 -1.96
C ARG A 64 -6.84 11.10 -2.77
N LEU A 65 -6.88 11.22 -4.10
CA LEU A 65 -6.65 10.12 -5.03
C LEU A 65 -5.15 9.79 -5.20
N GLN A 66 -4.25 10.62 -4.69
CA GLN A 66 -2.79 10.51 -4.84
C GLN A 66 -2.35 10.61 -6.31
N ILE A 67 -3.03 11.43 -7.12
CA ILE A 67 -2.67 11.61 -8.53
C ILE A 67 -1.36 12.42 -8.62
N PRO A 68 -0.29 11.85 -9.23
CA PRO A 68 1.07 12.41 -9.15
C PRO A 68 1.31 13.69 -9.95
N PHE A 69 0.46 14.00 -10.92
CA PHE A 69 0.56 15.20 -11.77
C PHE A 69 -0.85 15.62 -12.23
N ARG A 70 -0.99 16.37 -13.33
CA ARG A 70 -2.31 16.84 -13.75
C ARG A 70 -3.25 15.66 -14.04
N PRO A 71 -4.48 15.64 -13.48
CA PRO A 71 -5.43 14.56 -13.68
C PRO A 71 -5.65 14.18 -15.15
N ILE A 72 -5.84 15.18 -16.02
CA ILE A 72 -6.08 14.92 -17.45
C ILE A 72 -4.90 14.23 -18.14
N GLU A 73 -3.68 14.66 -17.83
CA GLU A 73 -2.46 14.03 -18.34
C GLU A 73 -2.34 12.60 -17.78
N PHE A 74 -2.72 12.39 -16.52
CA PHE A 74 -2.65 11.08 -15.87
C PHE A 74 -3.64 10.09 -16.48
N ILE A 75 -4.87 10.51 -16.73
CA ILE A 75 -5.91 9.73 -17.39
C ILE A 75 -5.46 9.36 -18.82
N ARG A 76 -5.01 10.35 -19.60
CA ARG A 76 -4.56 10.16 -20.98
C ARG A 76 -3.31 9.29 -21.11
N LYS A 77 -2.49 9.20 -20.06
CA LYS A 77 -1.34 8.28 -19.99
C LYS A 77 -1.75 6.80 -19.96
N TYR A 78 -2.96 6.49 -19.51
CA TYR A 78 -3.47 5.11 -19.37
C TYR A 78 -4.75 4.86 -20.17
N PRO A 79 -4.71 4.99 -21.51
CA PRO A 79 -5.90 4.92 -22.36
C PRO A 79 -6.45 3.49 -22.54
N THR A 80 -5.72 2.48 -22.06
CA THR A 80 -6.16 1.08 -21.94
C THR A 80 -6.88 0.79 -20.64
N PHE A 81 -6.86 1.73 -19.69
CA PHE A 81 -7.57 1.61 -18.42
C PHE A 81 -8.75 2.55 -18.38
N PHE A 82 -8.55 3.80 -18.77
CA PHE A 82 -9.57 4.86 -18.77
C PHE A 82 -10.05 5.22 -20.18
N HIS A 83 -11.32 5.57 -20.27
CA HIS A 83 -11.96 6.13 -21.45
C HIS A 83 -12.49 7.52 -21.14
N GLU A 84 -11.87 8.53 -21.74
CA GLU A 84 -12.33 9.92 -21.72
C GLU A 84 -13.40 10.13 -22.80
N PHE A 85 -14.54 10.72 -22.44
CA PHE A 85 -15.65 11.03 -23.34
C PHE A 85 -16.35 12.32 -22.92
N HIS A 86 -17.21 12.85 -23.79
CA HIS A 86 -18.03 14.04 -23.49
C HIS A 86 -19.50 13.61 -23.51
N PRO A 87 -20.22 13.70 -22.38
CA PRO A 87 -21.59 13.18 -22.29
C PRO A 87 -22.59 14.00 -23.12
N HIS A 88 -22.31 15.30 -23.35
CA HIS A 88 -23.18 16.19 -24.11
C HIS A 88 -22.36 17.07 -25.07
N PRO A 89 -22.85 17.31 -26.30
CA PRO A 89 -22.27 18.29 -27.20
C PRO A 89 -22.65 19.70 -26.72
N THR A 90 -21.82 20.28 -25.87
CA THR A 90 -21.97 21.67 -25.41
C THR A 90 -20.83 22.54 -25.94
N PRO A 91 -21.01 23.88 -26.02
CA PRO A 91 -19.94 24.80 -26.44
C PRO A 91 -18.66 24.69 -25.58
N HIS A 92 -18.81 24.26 -24.33
CA HIS A 92 -17.72 24.01 -23.38
C HIS A 92 -17.85 22.57 -22.84
N PRO A 93 -17.44 21.57 -23.62
CA PRO A 93 -17.66 20.19 -23.28
C PRO A 93 -16.83 19.82 -22.05
N ARG A 94 -17.48 19.32 -21.01
CA ARG A 94 -16.81 18.86 -19.79
C ARG A 94 -16.48 17.37 -19.94
N PRO A 95 -15.20 16.99 -19.94
CA PRO A 95 -14.83 15.59 -20.13
C PRO A 95 -15.23 14.76 -18.90
N HIS A 96 -15.78 13.58 -19.16
CA HIS A 96 -16.03 12.52 -18.21
C HIS A 96 -15.07 11.37 -18.46
N VAL A 97 -14.83 10.60 -17.41
CA VAL A 97 -13.93 9.45 -17.43
C VAL A 97 -14.68 8.24 -16.92
N LYS A 98 -14.61 7.14 -17.65
CA LYS A 98 -15.07 5.82 -17.22
C LYS A 98 -14.00 4.77 -17.40
N LEU A 99 -14.23 3.58 -16.86
CA LEU A 99 -13.37 2.43 -17.09
C LEU A 99 -13.57 1.87 -18.51
N THR A 100 -12.50 1.29 -19.06
CA THR A 100 -12.61 0.44 -20.26
C THR A 100 -13.24 -0.92 -19.91
N PRO A 101 -13.84 -1.64 -20.87
CA PRO A 101 -14.38 -2.97 -20.63
C PRO A 101 -13.35 -3.95 -20.03
N GLU A 102 -12.09 -3.90 -20.49
CA GLU A 102 -11.02 -4.72 -19.94
C GLU A 102 -10.69 -4.35 -18.48
N ALA A 103 -10.69 -3.06 -18.13
CA ALA A 103 -10.49 -2.62 -16.76
C ALA A 103 -11.68 -3.01 -15.85
N SER A 104 -12.92 -2.91 -16.35
CA SER A 104 -14.11 -3.36 -15.63
C SER A 104 -14.08 -4.87 -15.37
N ALA A 105 -13.69 -5.69 -16.36
CA ALA A 105 -13.56 -7.13 -16.19
C ALA A 105 -12.53 -7.51 -15.11
N LEU A 106 -11.36 -6.86 -15.09
CA LEU A 106 -10.37 -7.06 -14.02
C LEU A 106 -10.89 -6.63 -12.65
N THR A 107 -11.76 -5.63 -12.61
CA THR A 107 -12.38 -5.16 -11.36
C THR A 107 -13.39 -6.16 -10.83
N SER A 108 -14.20 -6.77 -11.71
CA SER A 108 -15.07 -7.89 -11.36
C SER A 108 -14.26 -9.09 -10.86
N GLU A 109 -13.14 -9.42 -11.52
CA GLU A 109 -12.25 -10.50 -11.08
C GLU A 109 -11.70 -10.26 -9.65
N GLU A 110 -11.25 -9.04 -9.35
CA GLU A 110 -10.79 -8.65 -8.01
C GLU A 110 -11.92 -8.78 -6.97
N SER A 111 -13.13 -8.32 -7.30
CA SER A 111 -14.29 -8.43 -6.42
C SER A 111 -14.65 -9.88 -6.11
N LEU A 112 -14.62 -10.75 -7.13
CA LEU A 112 -14.84 -12.19 -6.96
C LEU A 112 -13.77 -12.82 -6.08
N LEU A 113 -12.49 -12.44 -6.23
CA LEU A 113 -11.40 -12.91 -5.36
C LEU A 113 -11.71 -12.60 -3.89
N PHE A 114 -12.13 -11.37 -3.58
CA PHE A 114 -12.46 -10.95 -2.21
C PHE A 114 -13.66 -11.69 -1.61
N GLN A 115 -14.56 -12.22 -2.43
CA GLN A 115 -15.70 -13.02 -1.97
C GLN A 115 -15.31 -14.46 -1.61
N THR A 116 -14.19 -14.98 -2.13
CA THR A 116 -13.78 -16.38 -1.87
C THR A 116 -13.45 -16.62 -0.39
N THR A 117 -13.89 -17.76 0.14
CA THR A 117 -13.62 -18.19 1.53
C THR A 117 -12.11 -18.25 1.82
N ILE A 118 -11.33 -18.76 0.86
CA ILE A 118 -9.88 -18.86 0.98
C ILE A 118 -9.25 -17.46 1.16
N TYR A 119 -9.69 -16.47 0.39
CA TYR A 119 -9.15 -15.12 0.52
C TYR A 119 -9.54 -14.46 1.84
N LYS A 120 -10.79 -14.63 2.27
CA LYS A 120 -11.26 -14.13 3.57
C LYS A 120 -10.48 -14.75 4.73
N GLN A 121 -10.25 -16.06 4.71
CA GLN A 121 -9.41 -16.77 5.69
C GLN A 121 -7.98 -16.24 5.72
N ARG A 122 -7.34 -16.05 4.56
CA ARG A 122 -5.98 -15.48 4.49
C ARG A 122 -5.93 -14.05 5.01
N THR A 123 -6.96 -13.26 4.72
CA THR A 123 -7.08 -11.88 5.19
C THR A 123 -7.28 -11.83 6.72
N ALA A 124 -8.14 -12.69 7.25
CA ALA A 124 -8.32 -12.87 8.69
C ALA A 124 -7.02 -13.33 9.35
N ALA A 125 -6.31 -14.33 8.80
CA ALA A 125 -5.05 -14.79 9.34
C ALA A 125 -3.99 -13.67 9.41
N ARG A 126 -3.90 -12.81 8.38
CA ARG A 126 -2.99 -11.65 8.41
C ARG A 126 -3.38 -10.65 9.51
N LEU A 127 -4.67 -10.35 9.65
CA LEU A 127 -5.17 -9.42 10.67
C LEU A 127 -4.99 -9.98 12.08
N LEU A 128 -5.25 -11.27 12.26
CA LEU A 128 -5.05 -12.01 13.51
C LEU A 128 -3.59 -11.95 13.93
N LYS A 129 -2.66 -12.33 13.04
CA LYS A 129 -1.21 -12.24 13.29
C LYS A 129 -0.81 -10.81 13.66
N LEU A 130 -1.30 -9.80 12.92
CA LEU A 130 -0.99 -8.39 13.24
C LEU A 130 -1.39 -8.00 14.66
N LEU A 131 -2.56 -8.44 15.14
CA LEU A 131 -3.05 -8.15 16.49
C LEU A 131 -2.31 -8.96 17.57
N MET A 132 -1.75 -10.11 17.22
CA MET A 132 -0.96 -10.95 18.12
C MET A 132 0.49 -10.45 18.27
N ILE A 133 1.03 -9.72 17.29
CA ILE A 133 2.38 -9.12 17.37
C ILE A 133 2.48 -8.28 18.63
N ARG A 134 3.49 -8.56 19.47
CA ARG A 134 3.78 -7.84 20.73
C ARG A 134 2.58 -7.70 21.68
N ARG A 135 1.55 -8.57 21.56
CA ARG A 135 0.30 -8.48 22.33
C ARG A 135 -0.39 -7.12 22.23
N ILE A 136 -0.39 -6.49 21.05
CA ILE A 136 -1.10 -5.21 20.87
C ILE A 136 -2.59 -5.36 21.16
N CYS A 137 -3.18 -6.51 20.79
CA CYS A 137 -4.57 -6.93 21.03
C CYS A 137 -5.66 -6.01 20.48
N LYS A 138 -5.35 -4.77 20.09
CA LYS A 138 -6.31 -3.80 19.57
C LYS A 138 -5.64 -2.79 18.64
N ILE A 139 -6.26 -2.53 17.49
CA ILE A 139 -5.77 -1.53 16.53
C ILE A 139 -6.93 -0.64 16.08
N PRO A 140 -6.71 0.69 15.95
CA PRO A 140 -7.70 1.57 15.36
C PRO A 140 -8.12 1.16 13.96
N LEU A 141 -9.43 1.13 13.72
CA LEU A 141 -9.98 0.81 12.42
C LEU A 141 -9.49 1.78 11.34
N LEU A 142 -9.27 3.05 11.68
CA LEU A 142 -8.70 4.04 10.77
C LEU A 142 -7.27 3.67 10.35
N THR A 143 -6.46 3.14 11.27
CA THR A 143 -5.12 2.63 10.96
C THR A 143 -5.20 1.44 10.01
N LEU A 144 -6.11 0.49 10.24
CA LEU A 144 -6.33 -0.64 9.32
C LEU A 144 -6.80 -0.18 7.94
N LYS A 145 -7.68 0.83 7.86
CA LYS A 145 -8.13 1.42 6.59
C LYS A 145 -6.96 2.05 5.82
N LYS A 146 -6.04 2.75 6.49
CA LYS A 146 -4.82 3.29 5.87
C LYS A 146 -3.89 2.20 5.33
N LEU A 147 -3.81 1.07 6.03
CA LEU A 147 -2.99 -0.09 5.67
C LEU A 147 -3.71 -1.11 4.77
N SER A 148 -4.95 -0.84 4.38
CA SER A 148 -5.77 -1.77 3.58
C SER A 148 -5.07 -2.21 2.30
N TRP A 149 -4.38 -1.28 1.64
CA TRP A 149 -3.56 -1.55 0.46
C TRP A 149 -2.43 -2.55 0.75
N ASP A 150 -1.68 -2.35 1.82
CA ASP A 150 -0.50 -3.15 2.14
C ASP A 150 -0.91 -4.53 2.68
N LEU A 151 -1.95 -4.60 3.51
CA LEU A 151 -2.49 -5.85 4.09
C LEU A 151 -3.41 -6.63 3.12
N GLY A 152 -3.80 -6.03 1.99
CA GLY A 152 -4.74 -6.62 1.04
C GLY A 152 -6.15 -6.77 1.62
N LEU A 153 -6.61 -5.81 2.43
CA LEU A 153 -7.96 -5.84 2.97
C LEU A 153 -8.97 -5.43 1.87
N PRO A 154 -10.12 -6.12 1.75
CA PRO A 154 -11.24 -5.64 0.95
C PRO A 154 -11.69 -4.24 1.39
N PRO A 155 -12.21 -3.39 0.50
CA PRO A 155 -12.66 -2.03 0.86
C PRO A 155 -13.72 -2.01 1.98
N ASP A 156 -14.52 -3.08 2.07
CA ASP A 156 -15.61 -3.26 3.00
C ASP A 156 -15.29 -4.28 4.11
N PHE A 157 -14.01 -4.59 4.37
CA PHE A 157 -13.57 -5.65 5.30
C PHE A 157 -14.22 -5.59 6.70
N GLU A 158 -14.58 -4.38 7.18
CA GLU A 158 -15.31 -4.17 8.43
C GLU A 158 -16.64 -4.92 8.46
N LYS A 159 -17.30 -5.03 7.30
CA LYS A 159 -18.59 -5.68 7.10
C LYS A 159 -18.48 -7.06 6.44
N SER A 160 -17.47 -7.28 5.61
CA SER A 160 -17.32 -8.49 4.78
C SER A 160 -16.35 -9.54 5.33
N VAL A 161 -15.41 -9.16 6.20
CA VAL A 161 -14.41 -10.07 6.76
C VAL A 161 -14.59 -10.19 8.27
N ILE A 162 -14.58 -9.08 9.01
CA ILE A 162 -14.60 -9.10 10.49
C ILE A 162 -15.78 -9.95 11.05
N PRO A 163 -17.03 -9.79 10.58
CA PRO A 163 -18.16 -10.55 11.13
C PRO A 163 -18.11 -12.06 10.86
N GLU A 164 -17.33 -12.52 9.87
CA GLU A 164 -17.18 -13.94 9.54
C GLU A 164 -16.20 -14.66 10.47
N PHE A 165 -15.43 -13.92 11.28
CA PHE A 165 -14.46 -14.47 12.23
C PHE A 165 -14.67 -13.89 13.64
N PRO A 166 -15.85 -14.11 14.26
CA PRO A 166 -16.18 -13.56 15.58
C PRO A 166 -15.29 -14.10 16.70
N ASP A 167 -14.74 -15.32 16.53
CA ASP A 167 -13.79 -15.92 17.48
C ASP A 167 -12.42 -15.22 17.46
N TYR A 168 -12.12 -14.48 16.39
CA TYR A 168 -10.85 -13.77 16.23
C TYR A 168 -10.99 -12.29 16.55
N PHE A 169 -12.08 -11.66 16.09
CA PHE A 169 -12.20 -10.20 16.08
C PHE A 169 -13.49 -9.71 16.73
N ARG A 170 -13.35 -8.61 17.48
CA ARG A 170 -14.47 -7.81 17.97
C ARG A 170 -14.26 -6.36 17.60
N VAL A 171 -15.32 -5.70 17.11
CA VAL A 171 -15.29 -4.24 16.92
C VAL A 171 -15.79 -3.56 18.19
N ILE A 172 -14.94 -2.73 18.79
CA ILE A 172 -15.28 -1.92 19.95
C ILE A 172 -15.46 -0.48 19.49
N SER A 173 -16.50 0.19 19.97
CA SER A 173 -16.66 1.63 19.79
C SER A 173 -16.27 2.33 21.08
N GLY A 174 -15.34 3.30 21.01
CA GLY A 174 -15.01 4.12 22.17
C GLY A 174 -16.21 4.94 22.65
N SER A 175 -16.44 5.03 23.95
CA SER A 175 -17.47 5.88 24.54
C SER A 175 -16.94 7.32 24.70
N GLY A 176 -17.11 8.20 23.70
CA GLY A 176 -16.66 9.60 23.79
C GLY A 176 -16.93 10.45 22.54
N ARG A 177 -16.69 11.77 22.59
CA ARG A 177 -17.01 12.72 21.48
C ARG A 177 -16.29 12.46 20.15
N ARG A 178 -15.27 11.60 20.13
CA ARG A 178 -14.56 11.15 18.92
C ARG A 178 -14.49 9.62 18.87
N SER A 179 -15.58 8.93 19.23
CA SER A 179 -15.72 7.46 19.26
C SER A 179 -14.95 6.77 18.13
N GLU A 180 -13.70 6.42 18.38
CA GLU A 180 -12.89 5.67 17.43
C GLU A 180 -13.27 4.20 17.54
N LYS A 181 -13.49 3.57 16.41
CA LYS A 181 -13.70 2.12 16.34
C LYS A 181 -12.36 1.41 16.40
N LEU A 182 -12.25 0.43 17.27
CA LEU A 182 -11.08 -0.42 17.42
C LEU A 182 -11.44 -1.85 17.00
N VAL A 183 -10.52 -2.55 16.36
CA VAL A 183 -10.63 -4.01 16.18
C VAL A 183 -9.79 -4.65 17.28
N GLU A 184 -10.44 -5.41 18.15
CA GLU A 184 -9.85 -6.14 19.27
C GLU A 184 -9.73 -7.64 18.94
N LEU A 185 -8.65 -8.25 19.41
CA LEU A 185 -8.41 -9.69 19.42
C LEU A 185 -9.26 -10.36 20.49
N VAL A 186 -10.11 -11.31 20.09
CA VAL A 186 -10.96 -12.07 21.03
C VAL A 186 -10.21 -13.26 21.61
N CYS A 187 -9.75 -14.19 20.75
CA CYS A 187 -9.06 -15.39 21.18
C CYS A 187 -7.63 -15.47 20.62
N TRP A 188 -6.69 -15.89 21.47
CA TRP A 188 -5.31 -16.16 21.10
C TRP A 188 -5.21 -17.59 20.52
N MET A 189 -4.73 -17.71 19.28
CA MET A 189 -4.52 -19.00 18.64
C MET A 189 -3.02 -19.28 18.47
N GLU A 190 -2.45 -20.20 19.26
CA GLU A 190 -1.01 -20.51 19.25
C GLU A 190 -0.51 -20.99 17.88
N GLU A 191 -1.36 -21.62 17.07
CA GLU A 191 -1.02 -22.07 15.72
C GLU A 191 -0.57 -20.93 14.78
N PHE A 192 -1.01 -19.69 15.05
CA PHE A 192 -0.61 -18.51 14.29
C PHE A 192 0.59 -17.77 14.90
N ALA A 193 1.01 -18.13 16.11
CA ALA A 193 2.15 -17.54 16.80
C ALA A 193 3.51 -18.06 16.29
N GLY A 194 3.51 -19.13 15.49
CA GLY A 194 4.68 -19.60 14.75
C GLY A 194 5.06 -18.61 13.65
N SER A 195 6.11 -17.82 13.88
CA SER A 195 6.73 -17.03 12.82
C SER A 195 7.36 -17.97 11.78
N GLU A 196 6.97 -17.85 10.51
CA GLU A 196 7.61 -18.56 9.40
C GLU A 196 8.98 -17.95 9.00
N THR A 197 9.50 -16.95 9.74
CA THR A 197 10.81 -16.39 9.45
C THR A 197 11.92 -17.30 9.99
N LYS A 198 12.64 -17.99 9.08
CA LYS A 198 13.81 -18.83 9.39
C LYS A 198 15.00 -18.07 9.99
N LYS A 199 14.88 -16.77 10.22
CA LYS A 199 15.87 -15.91 10.88
C LYS A 199 15.17 -15.16 12.01
N ALA A 200 15.38 -15.62 13.24
CA ALA A 200 14.94 -14.91 14.44
C ALA A 200 15.77 -13.63 14.59
N THR A 201 15.36 -12.56 13.90
CA THR A 201 15.87 -11.23 14.17
C THR A 201 15.23 -10.78 15.48
N SER A 202 16.03 -10.74 16.56
CA SER A 202 15.52 -10.35 17.88
C SER A 202 15.20 -8.84 17.92
N GLY A 203 14.28 -8.44 18.80
CA GLY A 203 13.97 -7.02 19.05
C GLY A 203 12.95 -6.40 18.07
N GLU A 204 13.08 -5.10 17.82
CA GLU A 204 12.18 -4.33 16.97
C GLU A 204 12.36 -4.62 15.47
N VAL A 205 13.55 -5.08 15.07
CA VAL A 205 13.85 -5.52 13.69
C VAL A 205 12.96 -6.70 13.30
N GLY A 206 12.83 -7.69 14.19
CA GLY A 206 11.94 -8.83 14.00
C GLY A 206 10.49 -8.43 13.87
N VAL A 207 10.05 -7.48 14.72
CA VAL A 207 8.68 -6.95 14.65
C VAL A 207 8.41 -6.28 13.30
N VAL A 208 9.31 -5.41 12.82
CA VAL A 208 9.16 -4.75 11.52
C VAL A 208 9.19 -5.80 10.40
N GLN A 209 10.08 -6.77 10.46
CA GLN A 209 10.18 -7.85 9.47
C GLN A 209 8.90 -8.69 9.43
N GLU A 210 8.33 -9.02 10.58
CA GLU A 210 7.08 -9.76 10.71
C GLU A 210 5.89 -8.98 10.15
N ILE A 211 5.75 -7.70 10.52
CA ILE A 211 4.72 -6.79 9.97
C ILE A 211 4.84 -6.71 8.43
N MET A 212 6.04 -6.49 7.91
CA MET A 212 6.29 -6.41 6.47
C MET A 212 5.98 -7.74 5.77
N ASN A 213 6.12 -8.86 6.48
CA ASN A 213 5.70 -10.17 5.99
C ASN A 213 4.19 -10.36 5.95
N LEU A 214 3.41 -9.59 6.71
CA LEU A 214 1.95 -9.59 6.57
C LEU A 214 1.50 -8.80 5.34
N PHE A 215 2.33 -7.89 4.80
CA PHE A 215 1.98 -7.13 3.61
C PHE A 215 2.03 -7.99 2.35
N VAL A 216 0.96 -7.93 1.53
CA VAL A 216 0.83 -8.76 0.32
C VAL A 216 1.96 -8.49 -0.68
N GLY A 217 2.43 -7.25 -0.76
CA GLY A 217 3.53 -6.83 -1.63
C GLY A 217 4.92 -6.92 -0.98
N LYS A 218 5.02 -7.27 0.31
CA LYS A 218 6.27 -7.24 1.11
C LYS A 218 7.03 -5.91 1.03
N LYS A 219 6.27 -4.84 0.79
CA LYS A 219 6.70 -3.45 0.68
C LYS A 219 5.57 -2.55 1.16
N ALA A 220 5.92 -1.37 1.66
CA ALA A 220 4.97 -0.34 2.05
C ALA A 220 5.65 1.04 2.04
N GLU A 221 4.85 2.10 2.02
CA GLU A 221 5.36 3.44 2.31
C GLU A 221 5.93 3.48 3.73
N LYS A 222 7.10 4.11 3.88
CA LYS A 222 7.82 4.16 5.16
C LYS A 222 6.95 4.76 6.26
N GLU A 223 6.25 5.86 5.98
CA GLU A 223 5.35 6.47 6.95
C GLU A 223 4.21 5.55 7.38
N ALA A 224 3.69 4.68 6.49
CA ALA A 224 2.68 3.70 6.87
C ALA A 224 3.23 2.68 7.89
N VAL A 225 4.49 2.25 7.71
CA VAL A 225 5.18 1.37 8.68
C VAL A 225 5.42 2.09 10.00
N LEU A 226 5.81 3.37 9.96
CA LEU A 226 6.06 4.17 11.16
C LEU A 226 4.77 4.50 11.93
N ASP A 227 3.70 4.83 11.23
CA ASP A 227 2.37 5.05 11.81
C ASP A 227 1.88 3.80 12.53
N LEU A 228 2.05 2.63 11.91
CA LEU A 228 1.77 1.36 12.54
C LEU A 228 2.67 1.13 13.77
N GLY A 229 3.96 1.43 13.66
CA GLY A 229 4.89 1.43 14.80
C GLY A 229 4.45 2.34 15.94
N GLY A 230 3.76 3.44 15.64
CA GLY A 230 3.10 4.31 16.62
C GLY A 230 2.06 3.59 17.45
N CYS A 231 1.26 2.70 16.85
CA CYS A 231 0.29 1.86 17.57
C CYS A 231 0.99 0.89 18.55
N PHE A 232 2.24 0.49 18.26
CA PHE A 232 3.06 -0.33 19.16
C PHE A 232 3.86 0.48 20.20
N GLY A 233 3.84 1.81 20.15
CA GLY A 233 4.75 2.66 20.94
C GLY A 233 6.23 2.55 20.50
N LEU A 234 6.48 2.08 19.28
CA LEU A 234 7.81 1.78 18.74
C LEU A 234 8.18 2.60 17.50
N ARG A 235 7.46 3.70 17.20
CA ARG A 235 7.67 4.51 15.97
C ARG A 235 9.15 4.85 15.71
N SER A 236 9.84 5.43 16.70
CA SER A 236 11.25 5.81 16.56
C SER A 236 12.15 4.58 16.38
N LYS A 237 11.89 3.51 17.13
CA LYS A 237 12.64 2.26 17.05
C LYS A 237 12.45 1.54 15.72
N PHE A 238 11.26 1.61 15.12
CA PHE A 238 11.01 1.11 13.77
C PHE A 238 11.83 1.87 12.74
N ASN A 239 11.89 3.20 12.83
CA ASN A 239 12.73 4.00 11.94
C ASN A 239 14.21 3.60 12.09
N THR A 240 14.70 3.44 13.32
CA THR A 240 16.05 2.95 13.59
C THR A 240 16.29 1.56 13.00
N ALA A 241 15.37 0.61 13.23
CA ALA A 241 15.47 -0.74 12.69
C ALA A 241 15.53 -0.78 11.15
N ILE A 242 14.70 0.03 10.48
CA ILE A 242 14.67 0.12 9.01
C ILE A 242 15.99 0.65 8.47
N VAL A 243 16.55 1.70 9.09
CA VAL A 243 17.75 2.37 8.59
C VAL A 243 19.03 1.60 8.94
N GLN A 244 19.11 1.02 10.14
CA GLN A 244 20.31 0.34 10.64
C GLN A 244 20.45 -1.11 10.20
N HIS A 245 19.43 -1.69 9.54
CA HIS A 245 19.47 -3.06 9.04
C HIS A 245 19.31 -3.14 7.51
N PRO A 246 20.21 -2.51 6.72
CA PRO A 246 20.11 -2.47 5.27
C PRO A 246 20.30 -3.83 4.59
N GLY A 247 20.72 -4.88 5.31
CA GLY A 247 20.76 -6.26 4.82
C GLY A 247 19.38 -6.97 4.84
N ILE A 248 18.44 -6.47 5.65
CA ILE A 248 17.07 -7.01 5.77
C ILE A 248 16.10 -6.09 5.03
N PHE A 249 16.21 -4.78 5.28
CA PHE A 249 15.34 -3.77 4.68
C PHE A 249 16.06 -3.03 3.57
N TYR A 250 15.32 -2.69 2.53
CA TYR A 250 15.75 -1.73 1.52
C TYR A 250 14.83 -0.53 1.55
N VAL A 251 15.38 0.67 1.46
CA VAL A 251 14.63 1.92 1.42
C VAL A 251 14.83 2.54 0.04
N SER A 252 13.77 2.55 -0.76
CA SER A 252 13.77 3.16 -2.09
C SER A 252 13.23 4.58 -2.03
N ASN A 253 13.88 5.49 -2.74
CA ASN A 253 13.42 6.86 -2.97
C ASN A 253 12.73 7.02 -4.34
N LYS A 254 12.41 5.92 -5.03
CA LYS A 254 11.90 5.92 -6.42
C LYS A 254 10.37 6.05 -6.54
N MET A 255 9.64 6.09 -5.43
CA MET A 255 8.18 6.28 -5.50
C MET A 255 7.88 7.68 -6.06
N THR A 256 7.33 7.76 -7.27
CA THR A 256 7.01 9.03 -7.92
C THR A 256 5.62 9.52 -7.51
N GLY A 257 5.51 10.80 -7.16
CA GLY A 257 4.24 11.49 -6.88
C GLY A 257 4.08 11.95 -5.44
N THR A 258 4.76 11.29 -4.52
CA THR A 258 4.85 11.63 -3.10
C THR A 258 6.33 11.59 -2.74
N GLN A 259 6.84 12.51 -1.93
CA GLN A 259 8.23 12.46 -1.42
C GLN A 259 8.44 11.30 -0.41
N THR A 260 7.65 10.22 -0.52
CA THR A 260 7.59 9.14 0.47
C THR A 260 8.54 8.01 0.07
N GLN A 261 9.37 7.62 1.03
CA GLN A 261 10.26 6.47 0.87
C GLN A 261 9.45 5.18 0.90
N THR A 262 9.79 4.19 0.08
CA THR A 262 9.19 2.85 0.15
C THR A 262 10.17 1.91 0.82
N VAL A 263 9.72 1.20 1.85
CA VAL A 263 10.49 0.15 2.52
C VAL A 263 10.13 -1.19 1.88
N LEU A 264 11.13 -2.03 1.61
CA LEU A 264 10.97 -3.37 1.06
C LEU A 264 11.71 -4.38 1.93
N LEU A 265 11.16 -5.59 2.04
CA LEU A 265 11.84 -6.71 2.67
C LEU A 265 12.73 -7.42 1.63
N ARG A 266 14.06 -7.33 1.77
CA ARG A 266 15.01 -7.82 0.74
C ARG A 266 14.83 -9.30 0.41
N GLU A 267 14.67 -10.14 1.42
CA GLU A 267 14.52 -11.60 1.26
C GLU A 267 13.27 -12.00 0.47
N ALA A 268 12.26 -11.13 0.42
CA ALA A 268 11.03 -11.41 -0.31
C ALA A 268 11.18 -11.24 -1.83
N PHE A 269 12.29 -10.67 -2.31
CA PHE A 269 12.50 -10.39 -3.72
C PHE A 269 13.72 -11.11 -4.28
N ARG A 270 13.57 -11.67 -5.48
CA ARG A 270 14.68 -12.22 -6.26
C ARG A 270 14.59 -11.65 -7.67
N ARG A 271 15.66 -10.97 -8.12
CA ARG A 271 15.73 -10.29 -9.43
C ARG A 271 14.56 -9.30 -9.66
N GLY A 272 14.16 -8.55 -8.62
CA GLY A 272 13.06 -7.58 -8.70
C GLY A 272 11.65 -8.19 -8.78
N MET A 273 11.53 -9.51 -8.57
CA MET A 273 10.26 -10.23 -8.53
C MET A 273 9.99 -10.76 -7.13
N LEU A 274 8.73 -10.67 -6.70
CA LEU A 274 8.29 -11.24 -5.43
C LEU A 274 8.39 -12.77 -5.49
N VAL A 275 9.03 -13.37 -4.48
CA VAL A 275 9.32 -14.81 -4.43
C VAL A 275 8.06 -15.64 -4.18
N SER A 276 7.23 -15.25 -3.21
CA SER A 276 5.94 -15.89 -2.91
C SER A 276 4.83 -14.89 -3.17
N ARG A 277 3.85 -15.27 -4.00
CA ARG A 277 2.77 -14.36 -4.44
C ARG A 277 1.46 -14.70 -3.76
N ASP A 278 0.90 -13.69 -3.10
CA ASP A 278 -0.50 -13.70 -2.68
C ASP A 278 -1.41 -13.60 -3.92
N PRO A 279 -2.58 -14.27 -3.97
CA PRO A 279 -3.51 -14.16 -5.10
C PRO A 279 -3.87 -12.72 -5.50
N LEU A 280 -3.94 -11.80 -4.53
CA LEU A 280 -4.18 -10.38 -4.83
C LEU A 280 -3.02 -9.76 -5.63
N MET A 281 -1.78 -10.24 -5.42
CA MET A 281 -0.65 -9.76 -6.20
C MET A 281 -0.73 -10.21 -7.67
N ASP A 282 -1.33 -11.37 -7.97
CA ASP A 282 -1.53 -11.79 -9.36
C ASP A 282 -2.55 -10.88 -10.06
N VAL A 283 -3.63 -10.49 -9.37
CA VAL A 283 -4.60 -9.49 -9.88
C VAL A 283 -3.93 -8.12 -10.08
N ARG A 284 -3.12 -7.66 -9.12
CA ARG A 284 -2.34 -6.42 -9.25
C ARG A 284 -1.38 -6.45 -10.44
N LEU A 285 -0.76 -7.60 -10.72
CA LEU A 285 0.11 -7.75 -11.89
C LEU A 285 -0.68 -7.68 -13.20
N LYS A 286 -1.89 -8.25 -13.27
CA LYS A 286 -2.78 -8.09 -14.43
C LYS A 286 -3.13 -6.62 -14.68
N TYR A 287 -3.42 -5.86 -13.62
CA TYR A 287 -3.58 -4.41 -13.75
C TYR A 287 -2.32 -3.75 -14.31
N VAL A 288 -1.14 -4.01 -13.73
CA VAL A 288 0.12 -3.47 -14.23
C VAL A 288 0.35 -3.80 -15.72
N GLN A 289 0.00 -5.01 -16.16
CA GLN A 289 0.08 -5.40 -17.56
C GLN A 289 -0.88 -4.58 -18.44
N LEU A 290 -2.13 -4.39 -18.00
CA LEU A 290 -3.10 -3.55 -18.71
C LEU A 290 -2.59 -2.11 -18.86
N LEU A 291 -1.96 -1.55 -17.83
CA LEU A 291 -1.39 -0.21 -17.85
C LEU A 291 -0.19 -0.04 -18.79
N LYS A 292 0.54 -1.13 -19.09
CA LYS A 292 1.68 -1.13 -20.01
C LYS A 292 1.26 -1.38 -21.47
N LYS A 293 0.05 -1.89 -21.70
CA LYS A 293 -0.47 -2.17 -23.04
C LYS A 293 -0.62 -0.85 -23.80
N LYS A 294 -0.09 -0.79 -25.03
CA LYS A 294 -0.32 0.35 -25.92
C LYS A 294 -1.67 0.18 -26.61
N LYS A 295 -2.45 1.25 -26.71
CA LYS A 295 -3.71 1.25 -27.48
C LYS A 295 -3.37 1.09 -28.96
N LYS A 296 -3.92 0.06 -29.62
CA LYS A 296 -3.76 -0.09 -31.07
C LYS A 296 -4.49 1.08 -31.76
N PRO A 297 -3.91 1.71 -32.80
CA PRO A 297 -4.64 2.71 -33.57
C PRO A 297 -5.91 2.08 -34.13
N LYS A 298 -7.04 2.79 -34.05
CA LYS A 298 -8.24 2.41 -34.80
C LYS A 298 -7.83 2.47 -36.28
N LYS A 299 -7.91 1.34 -36.98
CA LYS A 299 -7.95 1.38 -38.45
C LYS A 299 -9.33 1.91 -38.76
N ASP A 300 -9.42 3.16 -39.21
CA ASP A 300 -10.64 3.69 -39.77
C ASP A 300 -10.93 2.85 -41.03
N LEU A 301 -12.14 2.28 -41.08
CA LEU A 301 -12.71 1.50 -42.19
C LEU A 301 -13.77 2.38 -42.86
#